data_AF-A0A821IQQ9-F1
#
_entry.id   AF-A0A821IQQ9-F1
#
_cell.length_a   1.000
_cell.length_b   1.000
_cell.length_c   1.000
_cell.angle_alpha   90.00
_cell.angle_beta   90.00
_cell.angle_gamma   90.00
#
_symmetry.space_group_name_H-M   'P 1'
#
loop_
_entity.id
_entity.type
_entity.pdbx_description
1 polymer ?
#
loop_
_entity_poly.entity_id
_entity_poly.type
_entity_poly.pdbx_seq_one_letter_code
_entity_poly.pdbx_strand_id
1 'polypeptide(L)'
;KVTKTFVQIFQALWNNSSNTTSKLLYDFKSIISNLNKQYSGNEQNDAQEFLLFLINTIHDELNLATAQRYRQKPKNSLSSTTISSQSSSSIASSELAHRAWSEYIDANQSIITSTFSAQLHSTLRCNQCKQESKTFEPYLLLSLPIPQKIIKPVFITVVFLNQSPKQLHIGLCLPVTNTVKDVREAIAQQSNLDPND
;
A
#
# COMPACT_ATOMS: atom_id res chain seq x y z
N LYS A 1 -23.32 12.49 7.79
CA LYS A 1 -23.27 13.89 7.28
C LYS A 1 -22.40 13.97 6.04
N VAL A 2 -21.22 13.34 6.04
CA VAL A 2 -20.31 13.29 4.88
C VAL A 2 -20.94 12.52 3.72
N THR A 3 -21.52 11.35 3.99
CA THR A 3 -22.09 10.47 2.97
C THR A 3 -23.23 11.15 2.21
N LYS A 4 -24.11 11.88 2.91
CA LYS A 4 -25.22 12.60 2.28
C LYS A 4 -24.73 13.66 1.30
N THR A 5 -23.82 14.52 1.73
CA THR A 5 -23.26 15.58 0.87
C THR A 5 -22.48 14.97 -0.31
N PHE A 6 -21.72 13.90 -0.07
CA PHE A 6 -21.02 13.16 -1.11
C PHE A 6 -21.98 12.63 -2.19
N VAL A 7 -23.11 12.02 -1.80
CA VAL A 7 -24.15 11.56 -2.73
C VAL A 7 -24.76 12.73 -3.51
N GLN A 8 -25.04 13.86 -2.86
CA GLN A 8 -25.56 15.05 -3.54
C GLN A 8 -24.59 15.60 -4.57
N ILE A 9 -23.28 15.62 -4.27
CA ILE A 9 -22.24 16.01 -5.23
C ILE A 9 -22.23 15.04 -6.41
N PHE A 10 -22.24 13.74 -6.14
CA PHE A 10 -22.23 12.71 -7.19
C PHE A 10 -23.44 12.85 -8.12
N GLN A 11 -24.64 13.07 -7.57
CA GLN A 11 -25.86 13.34 -8.35
C GLN A 11 -25.76 14.63 -9.18
N ALA A 12 -25.25 15.72 -8.59
CA ALA A 12 -25.09 17.00 -9.30
C ALA A 12 -24.08 16.89 -10.45
N LEU A 13 -22.97 16.17 -10.25
CA LEU A 13 -21.99 15.85 -11.29
C LEU A 13 -22.60 15.01 -12.40
N TRP A 14 -23.33 13.93 -12.05
CA TRP A 14 -23.98 13.05 -13.02
C TRP A 14 -25.02 13.78 -13.88
N ASN A 15 -25.69 14.79 -13.31
CA ASN A 15 -26.68 15.62 -13.98
C ASN A 15 -26.10 16.89 -14.62
N ASN A 16 -24.78 17.03 -14.73
CA ASN A 16 -24.08 18.18 -15.32
C ASN A 16 -24.49 19.55 -14.73
N SER A 17 -24.86 19.60 -13.45
CA SER A 17 -25.35 20.81 -12.76
C SER A 17 -24.23 21.60 -12.10
N SER A 18 -23.39 22.25 -12.90
CA SER A 18 -22.14 22.92 -12.47
C SER A 18 -22.30 23.89 -11.28
N ASN A 19 -23.31 24.77 -11.30
CA ASN A 19 -23.56 25.73 -10.23
C ASN A 19 -23.89 25.05 -8.89
N THR A 20 -24.70 23.99 -8.94
CA THR A 20 -25.05 23.19 -7.75
C THR A 20 -23.84 22.44 -7.22
N THR A 21 -23.03 21.86 -8.11
CA THR A 21 -21.79 21.16 -7.75
C THR A 21 -20.83 22.07 -6.99
N SER A 22 -20.56 23.29 -7.49
CA SER A 22 -19.65 24.22 -6.81
C SER A 22 -20.09 24.52 -5.39
N LYS A 23 -21.39 24.83 -5.18
CA LYS A 23 -21.93 25.07 -3.83
C LYS A 23 -21.74 23.87 -2.91
N LEU A 24 -22.08 22.67 -3.38
CA LEU A 24 -21.98 21.44 -2.60
C LEU A 24 -20.52 21.09 -2.24
N LEU A 25 -19.55 21.40 -3.12
CA LEU A 25 -18.13 21.20 -2.84
C LEU A 25 -17.62 22.12 -1.72
N TYR A 26 -18.08 23.38 -1.65
CA TYR A 26 -17.77 24.27 -0.53
C TYR A 26 -18.32 23.73 0.80
N ASP A 27 -19.59 23.32 0.81
CA ASP A 27 -20.22 22.73 1.99
C ASP A 27 -19.48 21.46 2.43
N PHE A 28 -19.12 20.61 1.46
CA PHE A 28 -18.33 19.40 1.71
C PHE A 28 -16.96 19.71 2.30
N LYS A 29 -16.20 20.65 1.73
CA LYS A 29 -14.91 21.09 2.28
C LYS A 29 -15.05 21.58 3.72
N SER A 30 -16.12 22.33 4.03
CA SER A 30 -16.39 22.79 5.40
C SER A 30 -16.63 21.62 6.37
N ILE A 31 -17.46 20.64 5.97
CA ILE A 31 -17.70 19.44 6.78
C ILE A 31 -16.41 18.66 7.03
N ILE A 32 -15.62 18.44 5.97
CA ILE A 32 -14.34 17.71 6.03
C ILE A 32 -13.35 18.43 6.96
N SER A 33 -13.22 19.74 6.84
CA SER A 33 -12.32 20.57 7.68
C SER A 33 -12.68 20.49 9.18
N ASN A 34 -13.98 20.39 9.48
CA ASN A 34 -14.46 20.24 10.86
C ASN A 34 -14.19 18.84 11.43
N LEU A 35 -14.15 17.80 10.58
CA LEU A 35 -13.90 16.42 11.00
C LEU A 35 -12.41 16.12 11.14
N ASN A 36 -11.58 16.63 10.23
CA ASN A 36 -10.14 16.48 10.27
C ASN A 36 -9.45 17.81 9.95
N LYS A 37 -8.75 18.35 10.96
CA LYS A 37 -8.08 19.65 10.88
C LYS A 37 -6.97 19.71 9.84
N GLN A 38 -6.40 18.57 9.44
CA GLN A 38 -5.43 18.49 8.35
C GLN A 38 -5.97 19.12 7.06
N TYR A 39 -7.28 18.96 6.82
CA TYR A 39 -7.94 19.47 5.63
C TYR A 39 -8.56 20.86 5.83
N SER A 40 -8.26 21.57 6.92
CA SER A 40 -8.81 22.92 7.16
C SER A 40 -8.17 23.99 6.27
N GLY A 41 -6.90 23.82 5.93
CA GLY A 41 -6.16 24.75 5.07
C GLY A 41 -6.55 24.67 3.60
N ASN A 42 -5.81 25.45 2.80
CA ASN A 42 -5.86 25.44 1.33
C ASN A 42 -4.53 24.91 0.74
N GLU A 43 -3.76 24.19 1.53
CA GLU A 43 -2.51 23.57 1.10
C GLU A 43 -2.77 22.34 0.25
N GLN A 44 -1.75 21.93 -0.53
CA GLN A 44 -1.80 20.68 -1.26
C GLN A 44 -1.78 19.50 -0.27
N ASN A 45 -2.59 18.48 -0.55
CA ASN A 45 -2.69 17.28 0.29
C ASN A 45 -2.47 16.03 -0.56
N ASP A 46 -2.07 14.93 0.10
CA ASP A 46 -1.99 13.63 -0.54
C ASP A 46 -3.40 13.10 -0.86
N ALA A 47 -3.65 12.79 -2.14
CA ALA A 47 -4.95 12.31 -2.60
C ALA A 47 -5.30 10.93 -2.05
N GLN A 48 -4.31 10.05 -1.84
CA GLN A 48 -4.50 8.72 -1.26
C GLN A 48 -4.93 8.84 0.20
N GLU A 49 -4.29 9.72 0.96
CA GLU A 49 -4.63 9.96 2.36
C GLU A 49 -6.07 10.50 2.49
N PHE A 50 -6.44 11.47 1.65
CA PHE A 50 -7.79 12.00 1.62
C PHE A 50 -8.83 10.94 1.23
N LEU A 51 -8.51 10.09 0.24
CA LEU A 51 -9.38 8.99 -0.19
C LEU A 51 -9.64 8.01 0.95
N LEU A 52 -8.60 7.58 1.67
CA LEU A 52 -8.72 6.69 2.82
C LEU A 52 -9.60 7.30 3.91
N PHE A 53 -9.36 8.57 4.24
CA PHE A 53 -10.19 9.29 5.21
C PHE A 53 -11.67 9.32 4.78
N LEU A 54 -11.95 9.66 3.52
CA LEU A 54 -13.30 9.75 3.01
C LEU A 54 -14.01 8.40 3.00
N ILE A 55 -13.35 7.35 2.49
CA ILE A 55 -13.93 6.01 2.42
C ILE A 55 -14.19 5.45 3.82
N ASN A 56 -13.26 5.61 4.76
CA ASN A 56 -13.46 5.18 6.15
C ASN A 56 -14.62 5.93 6.80
N THR A 57 -14.73 7.24 6.57
CA THR A 57 -15.86 8.03 7.10
C THR A 57 -17.20 7.56 6.52
N ILE A 58 -17.26 7.26 5.23
CA ILE A 58 -18.47 6.71 4.58
C ILE A 58 -18.76 5.30 5.10
N HIS A 59 -17.73 4.47 5.26
CA HIS A 59 -17.85 3.13 5.84
C HIS A 59 -18.50 3.21 7.23
N ASP A 60 -17.97 4.05 8.11
CA ASP A 60 -18.46 4.21 9.48
C ASP A 60 -19.90 4.74 9.53
N GLU A 61 -20.24 5.72 8.68
CA GLU A 61 -21.60 6.26 8.57
C GLU A 61 -22.62 5.23 8.05
N LEU A 62 -22.17 4.21 7.30
CA LEU A 62 -23.01 3.20 6.67
C LEU A 62 -22.88 1.79 7.28
N ASN A 63 -22.04 1.62 8.31
CA ASN A 63 -21.79 0.30 8.90
C ASN A 63 -23.02 -0.17 9.70
N LEU A 64 -23.65 -1.27 9.26
CA LEU A 64 -24.82 -1.86 9.89
C LEU A 64 -24.47 -2.71 11.12
N ALA A 65 -23.24 -3.23 11.19
CA ALA A 65 -22.81 -4.07 12.30
C ALA A 65 -22.77 -3.29 13.63
N THR A 66 -22.39 -2.00 13.58
CA THR A 66 -22.43 -1.13 14.76
C THR A 66 -23.86 -0.93 15.25
N ALA A 67 -24.81 -0.66 14.35
CA ALA A 67 -26.24 -0.52 14.68
C ALA A 67 -26.84 -1.81 15.29
N GLN A 68 -26.43 -2.97 14.81
CA GLN A 68 -26.84 -4.27 15.36
C GLN A 68 -26.25 -4.51 16.76
N ARG A 69 -24.97 -4.20 16.99
CA ARG A 69 -24.33 -4.28 18.32
C ARG A 69 -24.98 -3.36 19.34
N TYR A 70 -25.43 -2.17 18.95
CA TYR A 70 -26.19 -1.27 19.83
C TYR A 70 -27.59 -1.80 20.16
N ARG A 71 -28.22 -2.56 19.26
CA ARG A 71 -29.51 -3.22 19.51
C ARG A 71 -29.40 -4.49 20.36
N GLN A 72 -28.22 -5.13 20.42
CA GLN A 72 -28.02 -6.45 21.04
C GLN A 72 -27.21 -6.44 22.35
N LYS A 73 -27.07 -5.34 23.10
CA LYS A 73 -26.37 -5.40 24.40
C LYS A 73 -27.24 -5.99 25.53
N PRO A 74 -26.88 -7.14 26.12
CA PRO A 74 -26.61 -7.24 27.54
C PRO A 74 -25.15 -6.82 27.82
N LYS A 75 -24.94 -6.17 28.95
CA LYS A 75 -23.62 -5.78 29.45
C LYS A 75 -22.77 -7.02 29.69
N ASN A 76 -21.53 -7.01 29.18
CA ASN A 76 -20.41 -7.93 29.45
C ASN A 76 -20.10 -8.94 28.34
N SER A 77 -19.23 -8.55 27.41
CA SER A 77 -18.27 -9.46 26.77
C SER A 77 -17.21 -8.64 26.04
N LEU A 78 -16.12 -8.33 26.76
CA LEU A 78 -14.88 -7.88 26.14
C LEU A 78 -14.09 -9.16 25.82
N SER A 79 -14.20 -9.66 24.60
CA SER A 79 -13.33 -10.72 24.09
C SER A 79 -12.46 -10.12 22.98
N SER A 80 -11.31 -9.61 23.37
CA SER A 80 -10.16 -9.45 22.47
C SER A 80 -9.58 -10.84 22.23
N THR A 81 -9.95 -11.47 21.13
CA THR A 81 -9.38 -12.76 20.71
C THR A 81 -8.00 -12.50 20.12
N THR A 82 -6.98 -12.45 20.97
CA THR A 82 -5.60 -12.65 20.52
C THR A 82 -5.45 -14.14 20.24
N ILE A 83 -5.44 -14.54 18.96
CA ILE A 83 -5.11 -15.92 18.59
C ILE A 83 -3.61 -16.11 18.83
N SER A 84 -3.25 -16.47 20.07
CA SER A 84 -1.95 -17.07 20.36
C SER A 84 -1.98 -18.47 19.76
N SER A 85 -1.22 -18.66 18.69
CA SER A 85 -0.97 -19.96 18.05
C SER A 85 -0.14 -20.85 18.98
N GLN A 86 -0.78 -21.35 20.04
CA GLN A 86 -0.27 -22.49 20.80
C GLN A 86 -1.21 -23.67 20.62
N SER A 87 -0.63 -24.73 20.08
CA SER A 87 -1.09 -26.12 20.03
C SER A 87 -2.03 -26.54 18.90
N SER A 88 -1.44 -27.39 18.06
CA SER A 88 -2.02 -28.58 17.44
C SER A 88 -2.89 -28.43 16.19
N SER A 89 -2.56 -29.31 15.23
CA SER A 89 -3.24 -29.60 13.97
C SER A 89 -3.09 -28.54 12.87
N SER A 90 -2.72 -29.03 11.69
CA SER A 90 -2.64 -28.35 10.42
C SER A 90 -4.01 -27.80 10.01
N ILE A 91 -4.48 -26.74 10.67
CA ILE A 91 -5.57 -25.93 10.13
C ILE A 91 -5.04 -25.38 8.80
N ALA A 92 -5.65 -25.81 7.69
CA ALA A 92 -5.25 -25.39 6.37
C ALA A 92 -5.27 -23.86 6.32
N SER A 93 -4.26 -23.25 5.69
CA SER A 93 -4.11 -21.79 5.56
C SER A 93 -5.40 -21.10 5.11
N SER A 94 -6.22 -21.80 4.33
CA SER A 94 -7.54 -21.35 3.88
C SER A 94 -8.55 -21.20 5.02
N GLU A 95 -8.62 -22.11 5.99
CA GLU A 95 -9.58 -22.04 7.09
C GLU A 95 -9.28 -20.86 8.03
N LEU A 96 -8.00 -20.58 8.30
CA LEU A 96 -7.59 -19.39 9.05
C LEU A 96 -7.96 -18.09 8.32
N ALA A 97 -7.79 -18.05 7.00
CA ALA A 97 -8.19 -16.92 6.17
C ALA A 97 -9.72 -16.69 6.24
N HIS A 98 -10.52 -17.75 6.06
CA HIS A 98 -11.98 -17.68 6.14
C HIS A 98 -12.45 -17.20 7.52
N ARG A 99 -11.86 -17.71 8.61
CA ARG A 99 -12.20 -17.26 9.98
C ARG A 99 -11.89 -15.79 10.21
N ALA A 100 -10.68 -15.35 9.85
CA ALA A 100 -10.28 -13.95 9.98
C ALA A 100 -11.19 -13.02 9.14
N TRP A 101 -11.60 -13.48 7.95
CA TRP A 101 -12.53 -12.72 7.11
C TRP A 101 -13.93 -12.67 7.72
N SER A 102 -14.44 -13.79 8.22
CA SER A 102 -15.76 -13.84 8.89
C SER A 102 -15.81 -12.88 10.07
N GLU A 103 -14.79 -12.91 10.93
CA GLU A 103 -14.69 -12.00 12.09
C GLU A 103 -14.65 -10.52 11.67
N TYR A 104 -13.94 -10.22 10.58
CA TYR A 104 -13.93 -8.87 10.00
C TYR A 104 -15.32 -8.45 9.52
N ILE A 105 -16.03 -9.30 8.76
CA ILE A 105 -17.37 -9.00 8.24
C ILE A 105 -18.42 -8.86 9.37
N ASP A 106 -18.30 -9.61 10.46
CA ASP A 106 -19.19 -9.51 11.62
C ASP A 106 -19.12 -8.12 12.31
N ALA A 107 -18.02 -7.39 12.11
CA ALA A 107 -17.82 -6.04 12.61
C ALA A 107 -18.01 -4.95 11.54
N ASN A 108 -17.97 -5.31 10.26
CA ASN A 108 -17.86 -4.37 9.14
C ASN A 108 -18.87 -4.73 8.05
N GLN A 109 -20.07 -4.15 8.13
CA GLN A 109 -21.16 -4.38 7.19
C GLN A 109 -21.57 -3.07 6.52
N SER A 110 -20.88 -2.70 5.45
CA SER A 110 -21.28 -1.56 4.61
C SER A 110 -20.97 -1.81 3.13
N ILE A 111 -21.49 -0.93 2.27
CA ILE A 111 -21.19 -0.96 0.83
C ILE A 111 -19.68 -0.86 0.55
N ILE A 112 -18.93 -0.19 1.43
CA ILE A 112 -17.48 -0.10 1.29
C ILE A 112 -16.86 -1.48 1.44
N THR A 113 -17.25 -2.22 2.48
CA THR A 113 -16.72 -3.56 2.73
C THR A 113 -17.06 -4.53 1.61
N SER A 114 -18.29 -4.49 1.10
CA SER A 114 -18.70 -5.40 0.02
C SER A 114 -18.09 -5.07 -1.35
N THR A 115 -17.64 -3.83 -1.56
CA THR A 115 -17.17 -3.35 -2.87
C THR A 115 -15.66 -3.25 -2.96
N PHE A 116 -15.00 -2.80 -1.89
CA PHE A 116 -13.58 -2.41 -1.92
C PHE A 116 -12.69 -3.22 -0.99
N SER A 117 -13.23 -3.88 0.03
CA SER A 117 -12.39 -4.65 0.96
C SER A 117 -11.95 -5.97 0.33
N ALA A 118 -10.67 -6.28 0.53
CA ALA A 118 -10.04 -7.55 0.20
C ALA A 118 -9.30 -8.08 1.45
N GLN A 119 -8.69 -9.26 1.34
CA GLN A 119 -7.87 -9.84 2.41
C GLN A 119 -6.43 -10.04 1.93
N LEU A 120 -5.46 -9.55 2.70
CA LEU A 120 -4.04 -9.74 2.48
C LEU A 120 -3.53 -10.89 3.35
N HIS A 121 -2.78 -11.82 2.75
CA HIS A 121 -2.02 -12.84 3.46
C HIS A 121 -0.54 -12.46 3.51
N SER A 122 -0.02 -12.24 4.72
CA SER A 122 1.41 -11.99 4.96
C SER A 122 2.03 -13.15 5.73
N THR A 123 3.29 -13.47 5.41
CA THR A 123 4.06 -14.51 6.12
C THR A 123 5.40 -13.92 6.55
N LEU A 124 5.66 -13.94 7.85
CA LEU A 124 6.95 -13.57 8.43
C LEU A 124 7.70 -14.83 8.83
N ARG A 125 8.93 -14.98 8.33
CA ARG A 125 9.80 -16.12 8.65
C ARG A 125 11.01 -15.66 9.43
N CYS A 126 11.22 -16.24 10.61
CA CYS A 126 12.42 -15.98 11.40
C CYS A 126 13.64 -16.61 10.72
N ASN A 127 14.69 -15.83 10.47
CA ASN A 127 15.91 -16.34 9.82
C ASN A 127 16.75 -17.26 10.70
N GLN A 128 16.56 -17.22 12.03
CA GLN A 128 17.29 -18.05 13.00
C GLN A 128 16.58 -19.38 13.26
N CYS A 129 15.34 -19.35 13.78
CA CYS A 129 14.60 -20.57 14.15
C CYS A 129 13.73 -21.14 13.02
N LYS A 130 13.65 -20.47 11.86
CA LYS A 130 12.85 -20.83 10.68
C LYS A 130 11.33 -20.95 10.93
N GLN A 131 10.83 -20.56 12.10
CA GLN A 131 9.40 -20.48 12.37
C GLN A 131 8.74 -19.42 11.49
N GLU A 132 7.52 -19.72 11.05
CA GLU A 132 6.69 -18.84 10.24
C GLU A 132 5.47 -18.38 11.03
N SER A 133 5.17 -17.09 10.95
CA SER A 133 3.93 -16.50 11.41
C SER A 133 3.13 -16.01 10.21
N LYS A 134 1.85 -16.38 10.14
CA LYS A 134 0.95 -16.01 9.06
C LYS A 134 -0.12 -15.08 9.60
N THR A 135 -0.39 -14.00 8.89
CA THR A 135 -1.42 -13.02 9.26
C THR A 135 -2.34 -12.81 8.06
N PHE A 136 -3.65 -12.74 8.33
CA PHE A 136 -4.69 -12.45 7.34
C PHE A 136 -5.41 -11.17 7.75
N GLU A 137 -5.26 -10.11 6.98
CA GLU A 137 -5.72 -8.78 7.36
C GLU A 137 -6.64 -8.19 6.28
N PRO A 138 -7.73 -7.52 6.66
CA PRO A 138 -8.55 -6.79 5.70
C PRO A 138 -7.75 -5.63 5.10
N TYR A 139 -8.03 -5.33 3.84
CA TYR A 139 -7.28 -4.34 3.09
C TYR A 139 -8.17 -3.59 2.09
N LEU A 140 -7.92 -2.29 1.91
CA LEU A 140 -8.78 -1.40 1.11
C LEU A 140 -8.09 -0.85 -0.15
N LEU A 141 -6.77 -0.62 -0.13
CA LEU A 141 -6.05 0.05 -1.23
C LEU A 141 -4.63 -0.47 -1.35
N LEU A 142 -4.25 -1.02 -2.52
CA LEU A 142 -2.91 -1.54 -2.77
C LEU A 142 -1.87 -0.47 -3.10
N SER A 143 -0.98 -0.21 -2.16
CA SER A 143 0.21 0.61 -2.40
C SER A 143 1.30 -0.24 -3.03
N LEU A 144 1.61 0.05 -4.29
CA LEU A 144 2.61 -0.67 -5.07
C LEU A 144 3.91 0.12 -5.12
N PRO A 145 5.05 -0.45 -4.72
CA PRO A 145 6.33 0.20 -4.89
C PRO A 145 6.66 0.29 -6.38
N ILE A 146 7.10 1.45 -6.84
CA ILE A 146 7.61 1.62 -8.20
C ILE A 146 9.02 1.01 -8.24
N PRO A 147 9.30 0.02 -9.11
CA PRO A 147 10.64 -0.55 -9.24
C PRO A 147 11.65 0.53 -9.62
N GLN A 148 12.59 0.82 -8.71
CA GLN A 148 13.63 1.81 -8.97
C GLN A 148 14.78 1.17 -9.74
N LYS A 149 15.01 1.63 -10.98
CA LYS A 149 16.24 1.32 -11.72
C LYS A 149 17.32 2.30 -11.29
N ILE A 150 18.02 1.98 -10.21
CA ILE A 150 19.16 2.79 -9.76
C ILE A 150 20.36 2.42 -10.62
N ILE A 151 20.70 3.31 -11.56
CA ILE A 151 21.88 3.22 -12.41
C ILE A 151 22.94 4.14 -11.81
N LYS A 152 24.14 3.61 -11.57
CA LYS A 152 25.27 4.38 -11.07
C LYS A 152 26.31 4.56 -12.18
N PRO A 153 26.78 5.80 -12.45
CA PRO A 153 27.93 6.00 -13.31
C PRO A 153 29.19 5.51 -12.60
N VAL A 154 29.97 4.68 -13.28
CA VAL A 154 31.26 4.17 -12.83
C VAL A 154 32.29 4.61 -13.86
N PHE A 155 33.25 5.43 -13.43
CA PHE A 155 34.35 5.88 -14.27
C PHE A 155 35.58 5.03 -13.98
N ILE A 156 36.11 4.40 -15.02
CA ILE A 156 37.18 3.41 -14.93
C ILE A 156 38.30 3.83 -15.85
N THR A 157 39.54 3.79 -15.36
CA THR A 157 40.72 4.01 -16.17
C THR A 157 41.41 2.68 -16.40
N VAL A 158 41.39 2.21 -17.64
CA VAL A 158 42.16 1.05 -18.10
C VAL A 158 43.55 1.53 -18.47
N VAL A 159 44.59 0.91 -17.91
CA VAL A 159 45.99 1.26 -18.20
C VAL A 159 46.64 0.08 -18.94
N PHE A 160 47.06 0.32 -20.18
CA PHE A 160 47.71 -0.69 -21.00
C PHE A 160 49.22 -0.67 -20.77
N LEU A 161 49.80 -1.83 -20.46
CA LEU A 161 51.25 -1.97 -20.26
C LEU A 161 52.02 -1.96 -21.59
N ASN A 162 51.47 -2.62 -22.62
CA ASN A 162 52.16 -2.91 -23.88
C ASN A 162 51.45 -2.36 -25.13
N GLN A 163 50.43 -1.51 -24.98
CA GLN A 163 49.62 -0.98 -26.09
C GLN A 163 49.54 0.55 -26.03
N SER A 164 49.31 1.17 -27.20
CA SER A 164 49.02 2.60 -27.35
C SER A 164 47.55 2.77 -27.76
N PRO A 165 46.76 3.63 -27.10
CA PRO A 165 47.14 4.56 -26.03
C PRO A 165 47.44 3.86 -24.70
N LYS A 166 48.30 4.46 -23.86
CA LYS A 166 48.66 3.88 -22.53
C LYS A 166 47.48 3.85 -21.54
N GLN A 167 46.47 4.68 -21.74
CA GLN A 167 45.32 4.76 -20.86
C GLN A 167 44.03 4.96 -21.68
N LEU A 168 42.94 4.37 -21.20
CA LEU A 168 41.59 4.53 -21.72
C LEU A 168 40.63 4.81 -20.56
N HIS A 169 39.87 5.90 -20.66
CA HIS A 169 38.86 6.27 -19.67
C HIS A 169 37.48 5.82 -20.15
N ILE A 170 36.81 4.99 -19.36
CA ILE A 170 35.53 4.37 -19.67
C ILE A 170 34.49 4.84 -18.64
N GLY A 171 33.36 5.36 -19.11
CA GLY A 171 32.19 5.65 -18.29
C GLY A 171 31.11 4.59 -18.48
N LEU A 172 30.83 3.80 -17.45
CA LEU A 172 29.80 2.76 -17.47
C LEU A 172 28.59 3.20 -16.66
N CYS A 173 27.39 3.04 -17.23
CA CYS A 173 26.12 3.26 -16.54
C CYS A 173 25.54 1.90 -16.16
N LEU A 174 25.81 1.44 -14.93
CA LEU A 174 25.46 0.08 -14.49
C LEU A 174 24.41 0.11 -13.37
N PRO A 175 23.39 -0.77 -13.42
CA PRO A 175 22.55 -1.07 -12.27
C PRO A 175 23.36 -1.34 -10.98
N VAL A 176 22.88 -0.82 -9.84
CA VAL A 176 23.52 -1.07 -8.51
C VAL A 176 23.51 -2.54 -8.09
N THR A 177 22.68 -3.36 -8.73
CA THR A 177 22.65 -4.81 -8.52
C THR A 177 23.77 -5.54 -9.27
N ASN A 178 24.50 -4.86 -10.16
CA ASN A 178 25.59 -5.49 -10.90
C ASN A 178 26.75 -5.85 -9.99
N THR A 179 27.34 -7.01 -10.28
CA THR A 179 28.52 -7.53 -9.60
C THR A 179 29.79 -6.99 -10.25
N VAL A 180 30.94 -7.17 -9.58
CA VAL A 180 32.26 -6.85 -10.16
C VAL A 180 32.52 -7.62 -11.45
N LYS A 181 31.93 -8.82 -11.60
CA LYS A 181 32.01 -9.60 -12.83
C LYS A 181 31.35 -8.87 -14.00
N ASP A 182 30.14 -8.35 -13.78
CA ASP A 182 29.40 -7.61 -14.82
C ASP A 182 30.15 -6.32 -15.22
N VAL A 183 30.80 -5.67 -14.25
CA VAL A 183 31.68 -4.52 -14.51
C VAL A 183 32.87 -4.93 -15.38
N ARG A 184 33.56 -6.04 -15.05
CA ARG A 184 34.68 -6.56 -15.84
C ARG A 184 34.28 -6.90 -17.27
N GLU A 185 33.15 -7.58 -17.45
CA GLU A 185 32.62 -7.90 -18.77
C GLU A 185 32.29 -6.64 -19.58
N ALA A 186 31.70 -5.62 -18.95
CA ALA A 186 31.41 -4.35 -19.60
C ALA A 186 32.67 -3.55 -19.97
N ILE A 187 33.72 -3.58 -19.14
CA ILE A 187 35.04 -2.99 -19.46
C ILE A 187 35.63 -3.72 -20.67
N ALA A 188 35.71 -5.05 -20.61
CA ALA A 188 36.32 -5.90 -21.63
C ALA A 188 35.71 -5.68 -23.01
N GLN A 189 34.37 -5.55 -23.08
CA GLN A 189 33.66 -5.21 -24.31
C GLN A 189 34.04 -3.83 -24.88
N GLN A 190 34.30 -2.83 -24.03
CA GLN A 190 34.67 -1.49 -24.48
C GLN A 190 36.17 -1.30 -24.72
N SER A 191 37.02 -2.10 -24.07
CA SER A 191 38.48 -2.04 -24.22
C SER A 191 39.06 -3.10 -25.16
N ASN A 192 38.24 -3.99 -25.73
CA ASN A 192 38.68 -5.16 -26.50
C ASN A 192 39.72 -6.02 -25.76
N LEU A 193 39.53 -6.19 -24.45
CA LEU A 193 40.36 -7.05 -23.60
C LEU A 193 39.62 -8.34 -23.27
N ASP A 194 40.34 -9.40 -22.87
CA ASP A 194 39.69 -10.57 -22.27
C ASP A 194 39.11 -10.14 -20.91
N PRO A 195 37.86 -10.49 -20.58
CA PRO A 195 37.30 -10.24 -19.25
C PRO A 195 38.14 -10.80 -18.09
N ASN A 196 39.04 -11.76 -18.34
CA ASN A 196 39.92 -12.42 -17.37
C ASN A 196 41.36 -11.91 -17.32
N ASP A 197 41.75 -11.00 -18.21
CA ASP A 197 43.01 -10.27 -18.11
C ASP A 197 42.93 -9.16 -17.03
#